data_AF-A0A662U4E4-F1
#
_entry.id   AF-A0A662U4E4-F1
#
_cell.length_a   1.000
_cell.length_b   1.000
_cell.length_c   1.000
_cell.angle_alpha   90.00
_cell.angle_beta   90.00
_cell.angle_gamma   90.00
#
_symmetry.space_group_name_H-M   'P 1'
#
loop_
_entity.id
_entity.type
_entity.pdbx_description
1 polymer ?
#
loop_
_entity_poly.entity_id
_entity_poly.type
_entity_poly.pdbx_seq_one_letter_code
_entity_poly.pdbx_strand_id
1 'polypeptide(L)' 'MPKEKPHLNLVFIGHVDHGKSTLIGRMLFELGEIPEQIIKKYEEEGAKTGKESFKFAWVMDGLKEERERGLT' A
#
# COMPACT_ATOMS: atom_id res chain seq x y z
N MET A 1 27.14 9.55 14.87
CA MET A 1 25.75 9.08 14.93
C MET A 1 24.96 9.88 13.91
N PRO A 2 24.12 9.26 13.06
CA PRO A 2 23.26 10.03 12.18
C PRO A 2 22.40 10.97 13.03
N LYS A 3 22.33 12.23 12.62
CA LYS A 3 21.53 13.26 13.29
C LYS A 3 20.07 12.79 13.33
N GLU A 4 19.46 12.83 14.51
CA GLU A 4 18.07 12.42 14.68
C GLU A 4 17.18 13.24 13.73
N LYS A 5 16.42 12.55 12.88
CA LYS A 5 15.55 13.23 11.92
C LYS A 5 14.32 13.77 12.66
N PRO A 6 13.84 14.98 12.33
CA PRO A 6 12.60 15.48 12.91
C PRO A 6 11.43 14.58 12.53
N HIS A 7 10.57 14.27 13.50
CA HIS A 7 9.33 13.53 13.25
C HIS A 7 8.36 14.40 12.44
N LEU A 8 7.78 13.82 11.39
CA LEU A 8 6.68 14.41 10.63
C LEU A 8 5.45 13.51 10.68
N ASN A 9 4.27 14.11 10.75
CA ASN A 9 2.99 13.44 10.52
C ASN A 9 2.47 13.89 9.16
N LEU A 10 2.10 12.95 8.30
CA LEU A 10 1.67 13.22 6.92
C LEU A 10 0.27 12.64 6.70
N VAL A 11 -0.55 13.36 5.93
CA VAL A 11 -1.89 12.93 5.52
C VAL A 11 -1.98 13.03 4.00
N PHE A 12 -2.50 11.98 3.37
CA PHE A 12 -2.74 11.95 1.93
C PHE A 12 -4.24 12.16 1.66
N ILE A 13 -4.57 13.19 0.89
CA ILE A 13 -5.96 13.55 0.53
C ILE A 13 -6.12 13.59 -0.99
N GLY A 14 -7.34 13.35 -1.46
CA GLY A 14 -7.66 13.35 -2.89
C GLY A 14 -8.87 12.48 -3.22
N HIS A 15 -9.35 12.59 -4.46
CA HIS A 15 -10.50 11.84 -4.96
C HIS A 15 -10.31 10.33 -4.80
N VAL A 16 -11.42 9.59 -4.76
CA VAL A 16 -11.44 8.14 -4.50
C VAL A 16 -10.51 7.37 -5.47
N ASP A 17 -10.49 7.77 -6.75
CA ASP A 17 -9.71 7.10 -7.79
C ASP A 17 -8.27 7.64 -7.98
N HIS A 18 -7.79 8.53 -7.12
CA HIS A 18 -6.43 9.09 -7.27
C HIS A 18 -5.29 8.15 -6.81
N GLY A 19 -5.60 6.90 -6.45
CA GLY A 19 -4.57 5.90 -6.14
C GLY A 19 -3.71 6.24 -4.92
N LYS A 20 -4.28 6.90 -3.90
CA LYS A 20 -3.58 7.33 -2.68
C LYS A 20 -2.89 6.15 -1.99
N SER A 21 -3.63 5.09 -1.70
CA SER A 21 -3.12 3.89 -1.02
C SER A 21 -2.08 3.15 -1.89
N THR A 22 -2.25 3.16 -3.22
CA THR A 22 -1.28 2.62 -4.17
C THR A 22 0.07 3.35 -4.09
N LEU A 23 0.05 4.69 -4.06
CA LEU A 23 1.26 5.50 -3.96
C LEU A 23 1.99 5.24 -2.63
N ILE A 24 1.26 5.24 -1.52
CA ILE A 24 1.85 5.01 -0.19
C ILE A 24 2.46 3.61 -0.12
N GLY A 25 1.74 2.56 -0.54
CA GLY A 25 2.26 1.20 -0.54
C GLY A 25 3.49 1.02 -1.44
N ARG A 26 3.53 1.71 -2.59
CA ARG A 26 4.70 1.71 -3.47
C ARG A 26 5.89 2.43 -2.83
N MET A 27 5.69 3.57 -2.18
CA MET A 27 6.75 4.28 -1.46
C MET A 27 7.35 3.41 -0.35
N LEU A 28 6.51 2.77 0.46
CA LEU A 28 6.99 1.88 1.54
C LEU A 28 7.78 0.69 0.99
N PHE A 29 7.37 0.14 -0.16
CA PHE A 29 8.12 -0.92 -0.83
C PHE A 29 9.48 -0.42 -1.35
N GLU A 30 9.54 0.73 -2.03
CA GLU A 30 10.81 1.30 -2.53
C GLU A 30 11.76 1.72 -1.42
N LEU A 31 11.23 2.13 -0.27
CA LEU A 31 12.03 2.44 0.93
C LEU A 31 12.53 1.19 1.66
N GLY A 32 12.10 -0.02 1.26
CA GLY A 32 12.49 -1.28 1.88
C GLY A 32 11.79 -1.59 3.20
N GLU A 33 10.74 -0.83 3.55
CA GLU A 33 9.95 -1.03 4.77
C GLU A 33 9.01 -2.25 4.64
N ILE A 34 8.73 -2.68 3.40
CA ILE A 34 7.87 -3.83 3.10
C ILE A 34 8.70 -4.94 2.44
N PRO A 35 8.71 -6.18 2.98
CA PRO A 35 9.39 -7.30 2.35
C PRO A 35 8.78 -7.66 0.99
N GLU A 36 9.62 -7.99 0.02
CA GLU A 36 9.19 -8.36 -1.34
C GLU A 36 8.22 -9.57 -1.36
N GLN A 37 8.39 -10.50 -0.43
CA GLN A 37 7.50 -11.67 -0.27
C GLN A 37 6.05 -11.28 0.01
N ILE A 38 5.82 -10.16 0.73
CA ILE A 38 4.47 -9.65 1.02
C ILE A 38 3.81 -9.15 -0.27
N ILE A 39 4.55 -8.38 -1.09
CA ILE A 39 4.03 -7.87 -2.36
C ILE A 39 3.73 -9.02 -3.33
N LYS A 40 4.61 -10.03 -3.41
CA LYS A 40 4.38 -11.24 -4.22
C LYS A 40 3.12 -11.98 -3.79
N LYS A 41 2.92 -12.16 -2.48
CA LYS A 41 1.70 -12.76 -1.94
C LYS A 41 0.45 -11.98 -2.36
N TYR A 42 0.46 -10.65 -2.26
CA TYR A 42 -0.67 -9.82 -2.68
C TYR A 42 -0.91 -9.82 -4.18
N GLU A 43 0.14 -9.92 -4.99
CA GLU A 43 0.03 -10.10 -6.43
C GLU A 43 -0.64 -11.44 -6.79
N GLU A 44 -0.26 -12.53 -6.13
CA GLU A 44 -0.89 -13.85 -6.31
C GLU A 44 -2.35 -13.88 -5.84
N GLU A 45 -2.66 -13.28 -4.68
CA GLU A 45 -4.02 -13.15 -4.16
C GLU A 45 -4.89 -12.23 -5.05
N GLY A 46 -4.30 -11.15 -5.55
CA GLY A 46 -4.91 -10.23 -6.51
C GLY A 46 -5.23 -10.93 -7.83
N ALA A 47 -4.31 -11.74 -8.36
CA ALA A 47 -4.52 -12.51 -9.59
C ALA A 47 -5.73 -13.47 -9.47
N LYS A 48 -5.93 -14.10 -8.31
CA LYS A 48 -7.09 -14.98 -8.04
C LYS A 48 -8.43 -14.22 -8.02
N THR A 49 -8.40 -12.92 -7.74
CA THR A 49 -9.59 -12.07 -7.56
C THR A 49 -9.78 -11.06 -8.69
N GLY A 50 -8.92 -11.07 -9.71
CA GLY A 50 -8.92 -10.09 -10.80
C GLY A 50 -8.44 -8.69 -10.42
N LYS A 51 -7.75 -8.56 -9.27
CA LYS A 51 -7.25 -7.29 -8.71
C LYS A 51 -5.73 -7.25 -8.60
N GLU A 52 -5.02 -7.83 -9.57
CA GLU A 52 -3.55 -7.89 -9.58
C GLU A 52 -2.87 -6.51 -9.44
N SER A 53 -3.49 -5.45 -9.95
CA SER A 53 -2.99 -4.08 -9.87
C SER A 53 -3.06 -3.46 -8.47
N PHE A 54 -3.76 -4.10 -7.52
CA PHE A 54 -4.01 -3.57 -6.17
C PHE A 54 -2.95 -4.00 -5.15
N LYS A 55 -1.93 -4.75 -5.58
CA LYS A 55 -0.88 -5.29 -4.70
C LYS A 55 -0.21 -4.27 -3.78
N PHE A 56 -0.10 -3.01 -4.21
CA PHE A 56 0.43 -1.93 -3.37
C PHE A 56 -0.63 -1.27 -2.48
N ALA A 57 -1.88 -1.16 -2.93
CA ALA A 57 -2.97 -0.64 -2.10
C ALA A 57 -3.22 -1.56 -0.89
N TRP A 58 -3.12 -2.87 -1.08
CA TRP A 58 -3.31 -3.88 -0.03
C TRP A 58 -2.23 -3.88 1.07
N VAL A 59 -1.13 -3.16 0.88
CA VAL A 59 -0.18 -2.84 1.96
C VAL A 59 -0.84 -1.96 3.02
N MET A 60 -1.71 -1.04 2.59
CA MET A 60 -2.43 -0.12 3.46
C MET A 60 -3.80 -0.67 3.88
N ASP A 61 -4.45 -1.45 3.02
CA ASP A 61 -5.77 -2.05 3.29
C ASP A 61 -5.63 -3.27 4.22
N GLY A 62 -5.79 -3.04 5.52
CA GLY A 62 -5.68 -4.06 6.56
C GLY A 62 -6.96 -4.87 6.77
N LEU A 63 -8.11 -4.30 6.40
CA LEU A 63 -9.42 -4.94 6.58
C LEU A 63 -9.83 -5.74 5.34
N LYS A 64 -10.61 -6.81 5.56
CA LYS A 64 -11.11 -7.65 4.47
C LYS A 64 -12.07 -6.88 3.58
N GLU A 65 -12.90 -6.02 4.18
CA GLU A 65 -13.88 -5.18 3.51
C GLU A 65 -13.20 -4.15 2.58
N GLU A 66 -12.08 -3.57 2.99
CA GLU A 66 -11.31 -2.61 2.19
C GLU A 66 -10.76 -3.29 0.92
N ARG A 67 -10.21 -4.50 1.06
CA ARG A 67 -9.70 -5.30 -0.06
C ARG A 67 -10.80 -5.75 -1.02
N GLU A 68 -11.96 -6.12 -0.49
CA GLU A 68 -13.13 -6.52 -1.29
C GLU A 68 -13.73 -5.35 -2.06
N ARG A 69 -13.81 -4.16 -1.45
CA ARG A 69 -14.34 -2.95 -2.10
C ARG A 69 -13.32 -2.22 -2.96
N GLY A 70 -12.02 -2.40 -2.69
CA GLY A 70 -10.93 -1.65 -3.30
C GLY A 70 -10.88 -0.18 -2.84
N LEU A 71 -11.35 0.08 -1.62
CA LEU A 71 -11.51 1.41 -1.04
C LEU A 71 -11.04 1.39 0.41
N THR A 72 -10.22 2.37 0.78
CA THR A 72 -9.79 2.67 2.15
C THR A 72 -10.76 3.65 2.81
#